data_AF-A0A7X9F6H9-F1
#
_entry.id   AF-A0A7X9F6H9-F1
#
_cell.length_a   1.000
_cell.length_b   1.000
_cell.length_c   1.000
_cell.angle_alpha   90.00
_cell.angle_beta   90.00
_cell.angle_gamma   90.00
#
_symmetry.space_group_name_H-M   'P 1'
#
loop_
_entity.id
_entity.type
_entity.pdbx_description
1 polymer ?
#
loop_
_entity_poly.entity_id
_entity_poly.type
_entity_poly.pdbx_seq_one_letter_code
_entity_poly.pdbx_strand_id
1 'polypeptide(L)'
;MRNLPRRSFVKALNVLAAGGVFLQEVQAQAKEKKSAIKPIEGSWFEFQHHNEPEGKYWDQTLMNFSSEQWDQKIREISEAGIRYLVLLDIAIHGKSFYPSSLLPMHKMKSPDPLETILSAADRHGVNFFVSNGFFGDWTNPVLLMKDPGINSLRIKAMNEVAERYASHKSFYGWYYPNETGIDGHYQDYFLDYVNLSTAEARKITPGAKTLIAPYGTRNIKSDDKFVRQLEKLDVDFIAYQDEIGVEKTRVEESAGFFSRLSDLHKKAARSKLWADVEIFRFEGKVYHSALIPASPERVIKQLEAVSPYVEKIFIYQYTGILNRPSTGVFAGHPDSTGLYEQLAKKGFLKA
;
A
#
# COMPACT_ATOMS: atom_id res chain seq x y z
N MET A 1 -49.76 6.97 15.34
CA MET A 1 -49.04 6.56 14.11
C MET A 1 -49.13 7.70 13.11
N ARG A 2 -48.04 8.45 12.89
CA ARG A 2 -48.01 9.60 11.96
C ARG A 2 -47.75 9.08 10.55
N ASN A 3 -48.65 9.43 9.62
CA ASN A 3 -48.57 9.12 8.20
C ASN A 3 -47.35 9.80 7.58
N LEU A 4 -46.37 9.01 7.12
CA LEU A 4 -45.34 9.48 6.20
C LEU A 4 -45.98 9.80 4.85
N PRO A 5 -45.66 10.95 4.21
CA PRO A 5 -46.23 11.30 2.92
C PRO A 5 -45.77 10.33 1.82
N ARG A 6 -46.72 9.80 1.04
CA ARG A 6 -46.52 8.82 -0.06
C ARG A 6 -45.35 9.14 -1.01
N ARG A 7 -45.00 10.42 -1.19
CA ARG A 7 -43.85 10.86 -2.02
C ARG A 7 -42.48 10.49 -1.45
N SER A 8 -42.33 10.35 -0.13
CA SER A 8 -41.08 9.95 0.52
C SER A 8 -40.85 8.43 0.40
N PHE A 9 -41.92 7.65 0.38
CA PHE A 9 -41.86 6.19 0.24
C PHE A 9 -41.42 5.76 -1.17
N VAL A 10 -41.91 6.43 -2.21
CA VAL A 10 -41.53 6.16 -3.61
C VAL A 10 -40.06 6.53 -3.89
N LYS A 11 -39.55 7.61 -3.29
CA LYS A 11 -38.11 7.95 -3.38
C LYS A 11 -37.23 6.93 -2.66
N ALA A 12 -37.64 6.44 -1.49
CA ALA A 12 -36.89 5.41 -0.76
C ALA A 12 -36.88 4.07 -1.51
N LEU A 13 -37.99 3.67 -2.13
CA LEU A 13 -38.07 2.47 -2.98
C LEU A 13 -37.22 2.58 -4.25
N ASN A 14 -37.19 3.75 -4.89
CA ASN A 14 -36.37 3.95 -6.10
C ASN A 14 -34.87 3.97 -5.79
N VAL A 15 -34.45 4.47 -4.61
CA VAL A 15 -33.05 4.42 -4.16
C VAL A 15 -32.63 2.99 -3.79
N LEU A 16 -33.50 2.23 -3.11
CA LEU A 16 -33.26 0.81 -2.81
C LEU A 16 -33.23 -0.05 -4.08
N ALA A 17 -34.13 0.21 -5.04
CA ALA A 17 -34.16 -0.49 -6.32
C ALA A 17 -32.95 -0.14 -7.20
N ALA A 18 -32.55 1.13 -7.27
CA ALA A 18 -31.35 1.54 -8.01
C ALA A 18 -30.07 0.97 -7.38
N GLY A 19 -29.98 0.94 -6.05
CA GLY A 19 -28.88 0.28 -5.34
C GLY A 19 -28.84 -1.23 -5.60
N GLY A 20 -29.99 -1.90 -5.59
CA GLY A 20 -30.12 -3.34 -5.85
C GLY A 20 -29.79 -3.74 -7.29
N VAL A 21 -30.24 -2.97 -8.29
CA VAL A 21 -29.92 -3.20 -9.71
C VAL A 21 -28.44 -2.93 -9.97
N PHE A 22 -27.87 -1.87 -9.41
CA PHE A 22 -26.43 -1.59 -9.52
C PHE A 22 -25.57 -2.69 -8.89
N LEU A 23 -25.96 -3.19 -7.71
CA LEU A 23 -25.31 -4.33 -7.06
C LEU A 23 -25.41 -5.61 -7.91
N GLN A 24 -26.55 -5.86 -8.55
CA GLN A 24 -26.73 -7.02 -9.43
C GLN A 24 -25.92 -6.90 -10.72
N GLU A 25 -25.82 -5.71 -11.32
CA GLU A 25 -25.02 -5.47 -12.52
C GLU A 25 -23.52 -5.57 -12.24
N VAL A 26 -23.06 -5.05 -11.09
CA VAL A 26 -21.66 -5.22 -10.63
C VAL A 26 -21.37 -6.69 -10.34
N GLN A 27 -22.29 -7.41 -9.70
CA GLN A 27 -22.15 -8.86 -9.47
C GLN A 27 -22.19 -9.67 -10.77
N ALA A 28 -22.98 -9.24 -11.76
CA ALA A 28 -23.05 -9.87 -13.08
C ALA A 28 -21.77 -9.62 -13.90
N GLN A 29 -21.26 -8.38 -13.92
CA GLN A 29 -19.97 -8.05 -14.55
C GLN A 29 -18.78 -8.74 -13.85
N ALA A 30 -18.81 -8.88 -12.53
CA ALA A 30 -17.84 -9.67 -11.78
C ALA A 30 -17.94 -11.17 -12.11
N LYS A 31 -19.16 -11.69 -12.36
CA LYS A 31 -19.39 -13.07 -12.83
C LYS A 31 -18.94 -13.28 -14.28
N GLU A 32 -19.09 -12.28 -15.16
CA GLU A 32 -18.63 -12.35 -16.56
C GLU A 32 -17.11 -12.24 -16.67
N LYS A 33 -16.46 -11.41 -15.84
CA LYS A 33 -15.01 -11.42 -15.65
C LYS A 33 -14.58 -12.56 -14.72
N LYS A 34 -14.78 -13.81 -15.14
CA LYS A 34 -14.08 -14.97 -14.55
C LYS A 34 -12.58 -14.89 -14.88
N SER A 35 -11.85 -13.94 -14.29
CA SER A 35 -10.41 -14.09 -14.14
C SER A 35 -10.16 -15.07 -13.00
N ALA A 36 -9.10 -15.87 -13.11
CA ALA A 36 -8.54 -16.55 -11.94
C ALA A 36 -8.32 -15.52 -10.82
N ILE A 37 -8.67 -15.89 -9.60
CA ILE A 37 -8.33 -15.13 -8.40
C ILE A 37 -6.82 -14.86 -8.43
N LYS A 38 -6.42 -13.60 -8.28
CA LYS A 38 -5.00 -13.23 -8.39
C LYS A 38 -4.26 -13.53 -7.08
N PRO A 39 -3.01 -14.01 -7.14
CA PRO A 39 -2.19 -14.18 -5.94
C PRO A 39 -1.80 -12.82 -5.35
N ILE A 40 -1.33 -12.84 -4.11
CA ILE A 40 -0.66 -11.68 -3.51
C ILE A 40 0.76 -11.66 -4.10
N GLU A 41 1.08 -10.60 -4.83
CA GLU A 41 2.39 -10.47 -5.48
C GLU A 41 3.30 -9.46 -4.79
N GLY A 42 2.75 -8.57 -3.97
CA GLY A 42 3.51 -7.55 -3.28
C GLY A 42 3.02 -7.26 -1.88
N SER A 43 3.84 -6.54 -1.12
CA SER A 43 3.52 -6.14 0.24
C SER A 43 4.22 -4.84 0.59
N TRP A 44 3.58 -4.03 1.44
CA TRP A 44 4.31 -3.02 2.20
C TRP A 44 5.30 -3.67 3.15
N PHE A 45 6.36 -2.92 3.45
CA PHE A 45 7.48 -3.32 4.28
C PHE A 45 7.96 -2.09 5.05
N GLU A 46 8.34 -2.29 6.30
CA GLU A 46 8.85 -1.22 7.15
C GLU A 46 9.90 -1.75 8.12
N PHE A 47 10.73 -0.83 8.61
CA PHE A 47 11.67 -1.11 9.69
C PHE A 47 11.03 -0.87 11.06
N GLN A 48 10.20 0.17 11.16
CA GLN A 48 9.35 0.51 12.30
C GLN A 48 8.13 1.25 11.77
N HIS A 49 6.97 1.06 12.39
CA HIS A 49 5.74 1.73 11.98
C HIS A 49 5.76 3.22 12.38
N HIS A 50 5.30 4.09 11.50
CA HIS A 50 5.26 5.55 11.76
C HIS A 50 4.25 5.93 12.86
N ASN A 51 3.18 5.16 13.02
CA ASN A 51 2.23 5.26 14.14
C ASN A 51 2.57 4.20 15.21
N GLU A 52 3.21 4.58 16.31
CA GLU A 52 3.70 3.66 17.36
C GLU A 52 2.63 2.69 17.91
N PRO A 53 1.40 3.13 18.26
CA PRO A 53 0.32 2.22 18.64
C PRO A 53 0.06 1.08 17.65
N GLU A 54 0.15 1.35 16.35
CA GLU A 54 -0.16 0.41 15.28
C GLU A 54 0.92 -0.68 15.18
N GLY A 55 2.20 -0.30 15.32
CA GLY A 55 3.37 -1.17 15.25
C GLY A 55 3.72 -1.99 16.51
N LYS A 56 2.88 -1.90 17.55
CA LYS A 56 3.07 -2.53 18.88
C LYS A 56 3.66 -3.95 18.86
N TYR A 57 3.23 -4.79 17.91
CA TYR A 57 3.57 -6.21 17.87
C TYR A 57 4.85 -6.56 17.09
N TRP A 58 5.45 -5.63 16.34
CA TRP A 58 6.62 -5.94 15.52
C TRP A 58 7.77 -4.93 15.64
N ASP A 59 7.54 -3.65 15.93
CA ASP A 59 8.58 -2.61 15.90
C ASP A 59 9.82 -2.97 16.72
N GLN A 60 9.61 -3.39 17.98
CA GLN A 60 10.70 -3.76 18.90
C GLN A 60 11.48 -4.98 18.39
N THR A 61 10.81 -5.89 17.70
CA THR A 61 11.42 -7.10 17.13
C THR A 61 12.24 -6.75 15.88
N LEU A 62 11.66 -5.97 14.96
CA LEU A 62 12.34 -5.53 13.74
C LEU A 62 13.55 -4.65 14.03
N MET A 63 13.45 -3.76 15.02
CA MET A 63 14.58 -2.96 15.50
C MET A 63 15.77 -3.83 15.93
N ASN A 64 15.48 -5.02 16.49
CA ASN A 64 16.45 -5.96 17.04
C ASN A 64 16.84 -7.08 16.06
N PHE A 65 16.36 -7.08 14.83
CA PHE A 65 16.82 -8.02 13.82
C PHE A 65 18.27 -7.74 13.41
N SER A 66 19.11 -8.77 13.45
CA SER A 66 20.43 -8.71 12.83
C SER A 66 20.31 -8.73 11.31
N SER A 67 21.42 -8.47 10.61
CA SER A 67 21.45 -8.54 9.15
C SER A 67 21.04 -9.94 8.62
N GLU A 68 21.42 -11.00 9.34
CA GLU A 68 21.02 -12.38 9.00
C GLU A 68 19.52 -12.62 9.21
N GLN A 69 18.92 -12.03 10.25
CA GLN A 69 17.49 -12.14 10.49
C GLN A 69 16.69 -11.37 9.43
N TRP A 70 17.18 -10.20 9.01
CA TRP A 70 16.59 -9.48 7.87
C TRP A 70 16.70 -10.28 6.57
N ASP A 71 17.85 -10.88 6.28
CA ASP A 71 17.99 -11.78 5.13
C ASP A 71 16.96 -12.92 5.16
N GLN A 72 16.88 -13.62 6.29
CA GLN A 72 15.92 -14.70 6.49
C GLN A 72 14.47 -14.24 6.34
N LYS A 73 14.13 -13.03 6.77
CA LYS A 73 12.78 -12.47 6.58
C LYS A 73 12.49 -12.19 5.10
N ILE A 74 13.44 -11.60 4.36
CA ILE A 74 13.29 -11.39 2.91
C ILE A 74 13.16 -12.73 2.16
N ARG A 75 13.94 -13.74 2.57
CA ARG A 75 13.82 -15.10 2.05
C ARG A 75 12.43 -15.69 2.30
N GLU A 76 11.93 -15.61 3.53
CA GLU A 76 10.60 -16.12 3.91
C GLU A 76 9.49 -15.49 3.06
N ILE A 77 9.55 -14.17 2.86
CA ILE A 77 8.63 -13.41 2.01
C ILE A 77 8.70 -13.89 0.55
N SER A 78 9.91 -14.03 0.01
CA SER A 78 10.12 -14.53 -1.36
C SER A 78 9.55 -15.95 -1.54
N GLU A 79 9.82 -16.84 -0.59
CA GLU A 79 9.31 -18.22 -0.59
C GLU A 79 7.77 -18.27 -0.48
N ALA A 80 7.13 -17.27 0.12
CA ALA A 80 5.67 -17.11 0.14
C ALA A 80 5.09 -16.64 -1.22
N GLY A 81 5.94 -16.38 -2.23
CA GLY A 81 5.55 -15.98 -3.57
C GLY A 81 5.44 -14.47 -3.79
N ILE A 82 5.79 -13.66 -2.78
CA ILE A 82 5.81 -12.20 -2.87
C ILE A 82 7.08 -11.77 -3.62
N ARG A 83 6.89 -10.97 -4.68
CA ARG A 83 7.95 -10.55 -5.60
C ARG A 83 8.28 -9.06 -5.50
N TYR A 84 7.40 -8.28 -4.88
CA TYR A 84 7.54 -6.84 -4.75
C TYR A 84 7.37 -6.42 -3.29
N LEU A 85 8.32 -5.64 -2.79
CA LEU A 85 8.21 -5.00 -1.49
C LEU A 85 8.21 -3.49 -1.67
N VAL A 86 7.33 -2.82 -0.95
CA VAL A 86 7.24 -1.35 -0.93
C VAL A 86 7.76 -0.93 0.43
N LEU A 87 8.99 -0.40 0.47
CA LEU A 87 9.51 0.18 1.70
C LEU A 87 8.71 1.47 1.96
N LEU A 88 7.92 1.47 3.04
CA LEU A 88 7.04 2.58 3.39
C LEU A 88 7.86 3.86 3.58
N ASP A 89 8.96 3.75 4.32
CA ASP A 89 9.84 4.87 4.64
C ASP A 89 11.31 4.45 4.81
N ILE A 90 12.20 5.36 4.40
CA ILE A 90 13.64 5.34 4.65
C ILE A 90 14.04 6.23 5.82
N ALA A 91 13.08 7.01 6.33
CA ALA A 91 13.23 7.89 7.48
C ALA A 91 11.88 8.18 8.14
N ILE A 92 11.87 8.33 9.46
CA ILE A 92 10.73 8.83 10.26
C ILE A 92 11.26 9.51 11.51
N HIS A 93 10.48 10.42 12.10
CA HIS A 93 10.84 11.11 13.36
C HIS A 93 12.22 11.78 13.32
N GLY A 94 12.61 12.31 12.15
CA GLY A 94 13.88 13.00 11.95
C GLY A 94 15.11 12.09 11.94
N LYS A 95 14.93 10.78 11.75
CA LYS A 95 16.01 9.80 11.68
C LYS A 95 15.86 8.87 10.49
N SER A 96 16.98 8.45 9.89
CA SER A 96 17.01 7.50 8.76
C SER A 96 17.16 6.04 9.20
N PHE A 97 16.78 5.12 8.32
CA PHE A 97 17.01 3.67 8.45
C PHE A 97 18.24 3.18 7.67
N TYR A 98 19.14 4.09 7.36
CA TYR A 98 20.43 3.86 6.74
C TYR A 98 21.39 4.96 7.22
N PRO A 99 22.72 4.81 7.12
CA PRO A 99 23.66 5.77 7.70
C PRO A 99 23.83 6.98 6.78
N SER A 100 22.82 7.86 6.77
CA SER A 100 22.73 9.08 5.97
C SER A 100 23.71 10.16 6.47
N SER A 101 24.17 11.01 5.56
CA SER A 101 24.86 12.26 5.91
C SER A 101 23.90 13.41 6.23
N LEU A 102 22.61 13.23 5.96
CA LEU A 102 21.57 14.27 6.08
C LEU A 102 20.84 14.20 7.42
N LEU A 103 20.70 13.00 8.00
CA LEU A 103 19.96 12.75 9.24
C LEU A 103 20.70 11.76 10.14
N PRO A 104 20.52 11.85 11.47
CA PRO A 104 20.95 10.78 12.37
C PRO A 104 20.21 9.47 12.07
N MET A 105 20.85 8.34 12.32
CA MET A 105 20.23 7.03 12.10
C MET A 105 19.42 6.58 13.33
N HIS A 106 18.34 5.84 13.10
CA HIS A 106 17.66 5.08 14.14
C HIS A 106 18.60 4.04 14.77
N LYS A 107 18.37 3.73 16.05
CA LYS A 107 19.11 2.65 16.71
C LYS A 107 18.55 1.32 16.20
N MET A 108 19.28 0.69 15.29
CA MET A 108 18.95 -0.63 14.74
C MET A 108 20.09 -1.60 15.06
N LYS A 109 19.78 -2.89 15.22
CA LYS A 109 20.83 -3.90 15.39
C LYS A 109 21.61 -4.13 14.09
N SER A 110 20.95 -4.04 12.94
CA SER A 110 21.64 -3.95 11.64
C SER A 110 22.27 -2.56 11.48
N PRO A 111 23.57 -2.46 11.12
CA PRO A 111 24.27 -1.18 11.00
C PRO A 111 23.83 -0.38 9.76
N ASP A 112 23.41 -1.06 8.70
CA ASP A 112 22.81 -0.46 7.50
C ASP A 112 21.62 -1.32 7.07
N PRO A 113 20.42 -1.07 7.66
CA PRO A 113 19.22 -1.84 7.37
C PRO A 113 18.82 -1.80 5.89
N LEU A 114 18.97 -0.67 5.20
CA LEU A 114 18.60 -0.53 3.78
C LEU A 114 19.52 -1.37 2.87
N GLU A 115 20.84 -1.27 3.06
CA GLU A 115 21.81 -2.14 2.37
C GLU A 115 21.49 -3.61 2.62
N THR A 116 21.22 -3.97 3.88
CA THR A 116 20.93 -5.35 4.29
C THR A 116 19.76 -5.94 3.51
N ILE A 117 18.62 -5.23 3.43
CA ILE A 117 17.42 -5.76 2.78
C ILE A 117 17.56 -5.80 1.25
N LEU A 118 18.26 -4.84 0.64
CA LEU A 118 18.50 -4.83 -0.81
C LEU A 118 19.49 -5.92 -1.24
N SER A 119 20.56 -6.11 -0.46
CA SER A 119 21.48 -7.23 -0.63
C SER A 119 20.76 -8.59 -0.49
N ALA A 120 19.85 -8.73 0.47
CA ALA A 120 19.04 -9.94 0.62
C ALA A 120 18.04 -10.11 -0.53
N ALA A 121 17.40 -9.04 -0.97
CA ALA A 121 16.46 -9.05 -2.09
C ALA A 121 17.14 -9.43 -3.41
N ASP A 122 18.39 -9.01 -3.61
CA ASP A 122 19.23 -9.44 -4.72
C ASP A 122 19.44 -10.96 -4.72
N ARG A 123 19.69 -11.56 -3.54
CA ARG A 123 19.87 -13.01 -3.41
C ARG A 123 18.56 -13.78 -3.65
N HIS A 124 17.46 -13.29 -3.10
CA HIS A 124 16.18 -14.01 -3.06
C HIS A 124 15.20 -13.62 -4.16
N GLY A 125 15.60 -12.73 -5.07
CA GLY A 125 14.82 -12.37 -6.26
C GLY A 125 13.59 -11.51 -5.98
N VAL A 126 13.68 -10.62 -4.99
CA VAL A 126 12.62 -9.68 -4.62
C VAL A 126 12.95 -8.28 -5.16
N ASN A 127 11.94 -7.59 -5.67
CA ASN A 127 12.04 -6.21 -6.13
C ASN A 127 11.58 -5.25 -5.02
N PHE A 128 12.30 -4.15 -4.83
CA PHE A 128 11.95 -3.09 -3.90
C PHE A 128 11.55 -1.81 -4.62
N PHE A 129 10.39 -1.27 -4.23
CA PHE A 129 10.13 0.16 -4.34
C PHE A 129 10.65 0.84 -3.08
N VAL A 130 11.69 1.64 -3.21
CA VAL A 130 12.32 2.36 -2.09
C VAL A 130 11.62 3.69 -1.88
N SER A 131 11.26 4.00 -0.63
CA SER A 131 10.61 5.26 -0.29
C SER A 131 11.48 6.48 -0.58
N ASN A 132 10.85 7.60 -0.95
CA ASN A 132 11.48 8.92 -0.88
C ASN A 132 11.11 9.72 0.39
N GLY A 133 10.60 9.07 1.44
CA GLY A 133 10.21 9.71 2.70
C GLY A 133 10.35 8.79 3.90
N PHE A 134 9.82 9.14 5.07
CA PHE A 134 9.18 10.39 5.46
C PHE A 134 10.18 11.42 6.03
N PHE A 135 9.99 12.67 5.63
CA PHE A 135 10.82 13.78 6.11
C PHE A 135 9.93 14.81 6.80
N GLY A 136 9.77 14.72 8.12
CA GLY A 136 8.95 15.64 8.92
C GLY A 136 7.84 14.94 9.69
N ASP A 137 6.81 15.69 10.05
CA ASP A 137 5.63 15.19 10.77
C ASP A 137 4.67 14.46 9.81
N TRP A 138 4.67 13.13 9.90
CA TRP A 138 3.81 12.25 9.09
C TRP A 138 2.32 12.50 9.31
N THR A 139 1.91 13.08 10.44
CA THR A 139 0.50 13.40 10.72
C THR A 139 0.00 14.61 9.91
N ASN A 140 0.90 15.33 9.25
CA ASN A 140 0.58 16.48 8.40
C ASN A 140 1.05 16.28 6.95
N PRO A 141 0.41 15.37 6.19
CA PRO A 141 0.84 15.03 4.84
C PRO A 141 0.83 16.22 3.87
N VAL A 142 -0.07 17.19 4.08
CA VAL A 142 -0.13 18.43 3.28
C VAL A 142 1.13 19.27 3.46
N LEU A 143 1.63 19.41 4.70
CA LEU A 143 2.90 20.07 4.97
C LEU A 143 4.04 19.32 4.28
N LEU A 144 4.08 17.98 4.42
CA LEU A 144 5.14 17.17 3.83
C LEU A 144 5.24 17.35 2.31
N MET A 145 4.11 17.49 1.62
CA MET A 145 4.08 17.69 0.17
C MET A 145 4.44 19.12 -0.27
N LYS A 146 4.09 20.14 0.53
CA LYS A 146 4.16 21.56 0.13
C LYS A 146 5.39 22.30 0.63
N ASP A 147 5.98 21.86 1.74
CA ASP A 147 7.07 22.60 2.36
C ASP A 147 8.35 22.54 1.49
N PRO A 148 8.91 23.69 1.07
CA PRO A 148 10.11 23.71 0.23
C PRO A 148 11.36 23.14 0.91
N GLY A 149 11.47 23.27 2.24
CA GLY A 149 12.58 22.73 3.02
C GLY A 149 12.54 21.20 3.07
N ILE A 150 11.37 20.65 3.36
CA ILE A 150 11.11 19.20 3.30
C ILE A 150 11.36 18.67 1.89
N ASN A 151 10.89 19.37 0.85
CA ASN A 151 11.16 18.96 -0.52
C ASN A 151 12.66 18.99 -0.86
N SER A 152 13.39 20.02 -0.43
CA SER A 152 14.85 20.08 -0.60
C SER A 152 15.56 18.90 0.07
N LEU A 153 15.17 18.56 1.30
CA LEU A 153 15.70 17.40 2.02
C LEU A 153 15.39 16.08 1.30
N ARG A 154 14.14 15.90 0.84
CA ARG A 154 13.71 14.74 0.07
C ARG A 154 14.55 14.54 -1.18
N ILE A 155 14.74 15.58 -1.99
CA ILE A 155 15.52 15.49 -3.24
C ILE A 155 16.98 15.14 -2.95
N LYS A 156 17.59 15.74 -1.92
CA LYS A 156 18.95 15.37 -1.47
C LYS A 156 19.02 13.91 -1.03
N ALA A 157 18.05 13.44 -0.25
CA ALA A 157 18.01 12.05 0.20
C ALA A 157 17.79 11.07 -0.96
N MET A 158 16.95 11.40 -1.94
CA MET A 158 16.80 10.60 -3.15
C MET A 158 18.14 10.43 -3.90
N ASN A 159 18.91 11.52 -4.04
CA ASN A 159 20.23 11.46 -4.67
C ASN A 159 21.22 10.60 -3.86
N GLU A 160 21.27 10.78 -2.53
CA GLU A 160 22.13 9.98 -1.65
C GLU A 160 21.77 8.48 -1.68
N VAL A 161 20.47 8.16 -1.66
CA VAL A 161 19.97 6.78 -1.77
C VAL A 161 20.29 6.19 -3.14
N ALA A 162 20.12 6.95 -4.22
CA ALA A 162 20.44 6.48 -5.57
C ALA A 162 21.93 6.17 -5.74
N GLU A 163 22.80 7.09 -5.31
CA GLU A 163 24.26 6.93 -5.39
C GLU A 163 24.73 5.67 -4.65
N ARG A 164 24.13 5.39 -3.50
CA ARG A 164 24.56 4.28 -2.64
C ARG A 164 23.94 2.95 -3.00
N TYR A 165 22.67 2.93 -3.37
CA TYR A 165 21.88 1.69 -3.38
C TYR A 165 21.23 1.37 -4.73
N ALA A 166 21.15 2.30 -5.69
CA ALA A 166 20.47 2.01 -6.96
C ALA A 166 21.25 1.04 -7.88
N SER A 167 22.47 0.66 -7.50
CA SER A 167 23.23 -0.40 -8.18
C SER A 167 22.70 -1.81 -7.88
N HIS A 168 21.90 -1.98 -6.82
CA HIS A 168 21.21 -3.24 -6.54
C HIS A 168 20.19 -3.54 -7.62
N LYS A 169 20.21 -4.77 -8.14
CA LYS A 169 19.20 -5.22 -9.12
C LYS A 169 17.78 -5.27 -8.53
N SER A 170 17.69 -5.42 -7.21
CA SER A 170 16.44 -5.35 -6.45
C SER A 170 15.93 -3.93 -6.26
N PHE A 171 16.73 -2.88 -6.49
CA PHE A 171 16.23 -1.51 -6.55
C PHE A 171 15.37 -1.36 -7.83
N TYR A 172 14.08 -1.64 -7.69
CA TYR A 172 13.16 -1.71 -8.83
C TYR A 172 12.53 -0.36 -9.13
N GLY A 173 12.28 0.44 -8.08
CA GLY A 173 11.56 1.68 -8.22
C GLY A 173 11.56 2.56 -6.99
N TRP A 174 10.85 3.67 -7.11
CA TRP A 174 10.58 4.61 -6.03
C TRP A 174 9.13 4.53 -5.58
N TYR A 175 8.94 4.63 -4.28
CA TYR A 175 7.64 4.82 -3.64
C TYR A 175 7.52 6.23 -3.08
N TYR A 176 6.36 6.87 -3.27
CA TYR A 176 6.09 8.21 -2.74
C TYR A 176 5.06 8.11 -1.59
N PRO A 177 5.52 8.14 -0.33
CA PRO A 177 4.67 7.77 0.81
C PRO A 177 3.80 8.93 1.33
N ASN A 178 4.04 10.17 0.88
CA ASN A 178 3.21 11.31 1.31
C ASN A 178 1.87 11.26 0.57
N GLU A 179 0.94 10.48 1.11
CA GLU A 179 -0.36 10.23 0.52
C GLU A 179 -1.37 11.34 0.82
N THR A 180 -2.35 11.49 -0.06
CA THR A 180 -3.51 12.36 0.15
C THR A 180 -4.79 11.54 0.03
N GLY A 181 -5.79 11.92 0.83
CA GLY A 181 -7.13 11.37 0.69
C GLY A 181 -7.80 11.96 -0.52
N ILE A 182 -8.23 11.09 -1.43
CA ILE A 182 -9.08 11.51 -2.54
C ILE A 182 -10.46 11.87 -1.99
N ASP A 183 -10.90 13.09 -2.29
CA ASP A 183 -12.27 13.57 -2.03
C ASP A 183 -12.85 14.06 -3.36
N GLY A 184 -13.47 13.13 -4.10
CA GLY A 184 -13.87 13.33 -5.49
C GLY A 184 -12.69 13.31 -6.48
N HIS A 185 -11.70 14.16 -6.25
CA HIS A 185 -10.55 14.41 -7.12
C HIS A 185 -9.25 14.53 -6.31
N TYR A 186 -8.11 14.40 -6.99
CA TYR A 186 -6.83 14.76 -6.39
C TYR A 186 -6.73 16.27 -6.17
N GLN A 187 -5.94 16.67 -5.17
CA GLN A 187 -5.54 18.06 -4.99
C GLN A 187 -4.34 18.40 -5.87
N ASP A 188 -4.25 19.62 -6.36
CA ASP A 188 -3.18 20.01 -7.30
C ASP A 188 -1.77 19.85 -6.70
N TYR A 189 -1.60 20.17 -5.42
CA TYR A 189 -0.31 20.00 -4.73
C TYR A 189 0.14 18.52 -4.66
N PHE A 190 -0.78 17.56 -4.72
CA PHE A 190 -0.43 16.14 -4.75
C PHE A 190 0.11 15.76 -6.12
N LEU A 191 -0.51 16.25 -7.21
CA LEU A 191 0.00 16.08 -8.57
C LEU A 191 1.41 16.68 -8.69
N ASP A 192 1.62 17.88 -8.15
CA ASP A 192 2.92 18.55 -8.14
C ASP A 192 3.97 17.72 -7.39
N TYR A 193 3.64 17.23 -6.19
CA TYR A 193 4.54 16.38 -5.40
C TYR A 193 4.96 15.11 -6.16
N VAL A 194 4.00 14.39 -6.75
CA VAL A 194 4.25 13.14 -7.49
C VAL A 194 5.10 13.41 -8.73
N ASN A 195 4.76 14.45 -9.49
CA ASN A 195 5.45 14.76 -10.74
C ASN A 195 6.86 15.31 -10.51
N LEU A 196 7.07 16.13 -9.47
CA LEU A 196 8.41 16.59 -9.07
C LEU A 196 9.28 15.43 -8.59
N SER A 197 8.71 14.54 -7.77
CA SER A 197 9.42 13.33 -7.31
C SER A 197 9.78 12.41 -8.48
N THR A 198 8.89 12.26 -9.46
CA THR A 198 9.16 11.47 -10.66
C THR A 198 10.23 12.08 -11.55
N ALA A 199 10.20 13.41 -11.73
CA ALA A 199 11.21 14.10 -12.54
C ALA A 199 12.63 13.85 -11.99
N GLU A 200 12.80 13.92 -10.66
CA GLU A 200 14.09 13.61 -10.06
C GLU A 200 14.42 12.11 -10.15
N ALA A 201 13.46 11.22 -9.85
CA ALA A 201 13.66 9.77 -9.96
C ALA A 201 14.15 9.35 -11.36
N ARG A 202 13.59 9.94 -12.42
CA ARG A 202 14.00 9.66 -13.81
C ARG A 202 15.39 10.20 -14.16
N LYS A 203 15.80 11.30 -13.52
CA LYS A 203 17.12 11.87 -13.71
C LYS A 203 18.19 11.00 -13.04
N ILE A 204 17.95 10.55 -11.80
CA ILE A 204 18.96 9.83 -11.00
C ILE A 204 18.92 8.32 -11.22
N THR A 205 17.77 7.78 -11.63
CA THR A 205 17.56 6.35 -11.89
C THR A 205 16.64 6.15 -13.11
N PRO A 206 17.11 6.38 -14.36
CA PRO A 206 16.25 6.43 -15.55
C PRO A 206 15.43 5.16 -15.85
N GLY A 207 15.86 4.00 -15.35
CA GLY A 207 15.16 2.72 -15.52
C GLY A 207 14.19 2.35 -14.39
N ALA A 208 14.26 3.06 -13.26
CA ALA A 208 13.47 2.75 -12.06
C ALA A 208 12.00 3.10 -12.28
N LYS A 209 11.11 2.25 -11.74
CA LYS A 209 9.66 2.47 -11.78
C LYS A 209 9.18 3.40 -10.67
N THR A 210 7.97 3.93 -10.80
CA THR A 210 7.37 4.78 -9.76
C THR A 210 6.01 4.25 -9.30
N LEU A 211 5.76 4.31 -8.00
CA LEU A 211 4.55 3.83 -7.35
C LEU A 211 4.02 4.85 -6.35
N ILE A 212 2.70 5.02 -6.34
CA ILE A 212 1.94 5.71 -5.28
C ILE A 212 0.79 4.82 -4.79
N ALA A 213 0.32 5.04 -3.56
CA ALA A 213 -0.82 4.32 -3.01
C ALA A 213 -1.83 5.25 -2.30
N PRO A 214 -2.64 6.02 -3.04
CA PRO A 214 -3.58 6.94 -2.44
C PRO A 214 -4.75 6.22 -1.76
N TYR A 215 -5.26 6.82 -0.68
CA TYR A 215 -6.52 6.45 -0.03
C TYR A 215 -7.68 7.36 -0.49
N GLY A 216 -8.91 7.09 -0.02
CA GLY A 216 -10.12 7.76 -0.48
C GLY A 216 -10.73 7.12 -1.74
N THR A 217 -10.38 5.87 -2.02
CA THR A 217 -10.85 5.09 -3.19
C THR A 217 -12.37 5.13 -3.33
N ARG A 218 -13.09 5.06 -2.21
CA ARG A 218 -14.56 5.11 -2.19
C ARG A 218 -15.15 6.46 -2.59
N ASN A 219 -14.39 7.55 -2.45
CA ASN A 219 -14.85 8.92 -2.68
C ASN A 219 -14.58 9.41 -4.10
N ILE A 220 -13.92 8.61 -4.94
CA ILE A 220 -13.56 9.01 -6.31
C ILE A 220 -14.81 9.37 -7.11
N LYS A 221 -14.78 10.55 -7.73
CA LYS A 221 -15.79 10.98 -8.68
C LYS A 221 -15.38 10.56 -10.08
N SER A 222 -16.11 9.60 -10.65
CA SER A 222 -15.85 9.06 -11.99
C SER A 222 -16.31 10.02 -13.10
N ASP A 223 -15.54 11.07 -13.34
CA ASP A 223 -15.78 12.06 -14.40
C ASP A 223 -14.53 12.36 -15.23
N ASP A 224 -14.68 13.15 -16.30
CA ASP A 224 -13.58 13.51 -17.21
C ASP A 224 -12.49 14.34 -16.50
N LYS A 225 -12.82 15.00 -15.38
CA LYS A 225 -11.81 15.71 -14.59
C LYS A 225 -10.87 14.70 -13.93
N PHE A 226 -11.39 13.62 -13.35
CA PHE A 226 -10.55 12.57 -12.77
C PHE A 226 -9.68 11.87 -13.83
N VAL A 227 -10.25 11.56 -15.01
CA VAL A 227 -9.49 11.00 -16.14
C VAL A 227 -8.32 11.92 -16.52
N ARG A 228 -8.57 13.23 -16.65
CA ARG A 228 -7.50 14.22 -16.92
C ARG A 228 -6.45 14.31 -15.81
N GLN A 229 -6.80 14.05 -14.55
CA GLN A 229 -5.81 13.98 -13.47
C GLN A 229 -4.93 12.74 -13.60
N LEU A 230 -5.52 11.58 -13.96
CA LEU A 230 -4.74 10.37 -14.24
C LEU A 230 -3.79 10.56 -15.41
N GLU A 231 -4.19 11.24 -16.48
CA GLU A 231 -3.33 11.57 -17.64
C GLU A 231 -2.14 12.46 -17.25
N LYS A 232 -2.34 13.38 -16.29
CA LYS A 232 -1.32 14.30 -15.78
C LYS A 232 -0.39 13.69 -14.74
N LEU A 233 -0.82 12.64 -14.03
CA LEU A 233 -0.02 11.96 -13.02
C LEU A 233 1.07 11.16 -13.70
N ASP A 234 2.30 11.59 -13.48
CA ASP A 234 3.48 11.02 -14.10
C ASP A 234 3.99 9.82 -13.29
N VAL A 235 3.19 8.78 -13.17
CA VAL A 235 3.56 7.59 -12.37
C VAL A 235 3.33 6.31 -13.17
N ASP A 236 4.14 5.27 -12.94
CA ASP A 236 3.95 3.98 -13.61
C ASP A 236 2.77 3.20 -13.02
N PHE A 237 2.66 3.20 -11.69
CA PHE A 237 1.73 2.36 -10.94
C PHE A 237 0.96 3.17 -9.88
N ILE A 238 -0.34 2.88 -9.75
CA ILE A 238 -1.16 3.38 -8.65
C ILE A 238 -1.80 2.18 -7.95
N ALA A 239 -1.43 1.95 -6.69
CA ALA A 239 -1.99 0.90 -5.84
C ALA A 239 -3.02 1.50 -4.87
N TYR A 240 -4.28 1.56 -5.27
CA TYR A 240 -5.33 2.17 -4.45
C TYR A 240 -5.60 1.34 -3.19
N GLN A 241 -5.67 2.00 -2.03
CA GLN A 241 -6.06 1.36 -0.77
C GLN A 241 -7.55 1.00 -0.79
N ASP A 242 -7.90 -0.19 -0.32
CA ASP A 242 -9.30 -0.61 -0.21
C ASP A 242 -10.05 0.03 0.98
N GLU A 243 -9.30 0.52 1.97
CA GLU A 243 -9.77 1.18 3.20
C GLU A 243 -10.75 0.32 4.05
N ILE A 244 -10.62 -1.01 3.95
CA ILE A 244 -11.46 -1.96 4.71
C ILE A 244 -10.91 -2.19 6.12
N GLY A 245 -9.59 -2.24 6.28
CA GLY A 245 -8.92 -2.38 7.58
C GLY A 245 -9.13 -1.17 8.49
N VAL A 246 -9.30 0.02 7.89
CA VAL A 246 -9.65 1.28 8.58
C VAL A 246 -11.15 1.57 8.67
N GLU A 247 -12.00 0.59 8.37
CA GLU A 247 -13.46 0.65 8.54
C GLU A 247 -14.20 1.74 7.73
N LYS A 248 -13.60 2.23 6.64
CA LYS A 248 -14.25 3.22 5.74
C LYS A 248 -15.02 2.57 4.60
N THR A 249 -14.60 1.38 4.19
CA THR A 249 -15.20 0.59 3.10
C THR A 249 -15.69 -0.75 3.62
N ARG A 250 -16.83 -1.24 3.12
CA ARG A 250 -17.26 -2.63 3.33
C ARG A 250 -16.79 -3.52 2.19
N VAL A 251 -16.54 -4.79 2.50
CA VAL A 251 -16.06 -5.79 1.53
C VAL A 251 -16.96 -5.86 0.28
N GLU A 252 -18.28 -5.80 0.48
CA GLU A 252 -19.27 -5.91 -0.59
C GLU A 252 -19.25 -4.72 -1.56
N GLU A 253 -18.68 -3.59 -1.15
CA GLU A 253 -18.61 -2.36 -1.95
C GLU A 253 -17.32 -2.26 -2.76
N SER A 254 -16.24 -2.93 -2.30
CA SER A 254 -14.89 -2.84 -2.88
C SER A 254 -14.84 -3.15 -4.37
N ALA A 255 -15.51 -4.24 -4.80
CA ALA A 255 -15.59 -4.61 -6.22
C ALA A 255 -16.16 -3.49 -7.10
N GLY A 256 -17.17 -2.76 -6.60
CA GLY A 256 -17.75 -1.63 -7.31
C GLY A 256 -16.79 -0.44 -7.45
N PHE A 257 -16.00 -0.15 -6.41
CA PHE A 257 -14.98 0.92 -6.46
C PHE A 257 -13.86 0.58 -7.45
N PHE A 258 -13.31 -0.63 -7.37
CA PHE A 258 -12.24 -1.07 -8.25
C PHE A 258 -12.70 -1.25 -9.70
N SER A 259 -13.96 -1.61 -9.95
CA SER A 259 -14.53 -1.61 -11.30
C SER A 259 -14.50 -0.22 -11.92
N ARG A 260 -14.95 0.81 -11.17
CA ARG A 260 -14.94 2.20 -11.67
C ARG A 260 -13.53 2.70 -11.91
N LEU A 261 -12.59 2.39 -11.01
CA LEU A 261 -11.17 2.68 -11.22
C LEU A 261 -10.63 2.02 -12.49
N SER A 262 -10.96 0.75 -12.74
CA SER A 262 -10.55 0.02 -13.94
C SER A 262 -10.97 0.76 -15.22
N ASP A 263 -12.19 1.28 -15.25
CA ASP A 263 -12.70 2.04 -16.41
C ASP A 263 -12.03 3.41 -16.55
N LEU A 264 -11.76 4.11 -15.43
CA LEU A 264 -11.05 5.39 -15.44
C LEU A 264 -9.60 5.23 -15.94
N HIS A 265 -8.88 4.21 -15.46
CA HIS A 265 -7.52 3.92 -15.90
C HIS A 265 -7.45 3.48 -17.36
N LYS A 266 -8.41 2.69 -17.84
CA LYS A 266 -8.50 2.34 -19.27
C LYS A 266 -8.70 3.57 -20.15
N LYS A 267 -9.52 4.52 -19.71
CA LYS A 267 -9.75 5.78 -20.43
C LYS A 267 -8.49 6.65 -20.47
N ALA A 268 -7.81 6.81 -19.33
CA ALA A 268 -6.61 7.64 -19.24
C ALA A 268 -5.38 7.01 -19.91
N ALA A 269 -5.32 5.67 -19.96
CA ALA A 269 -4.23 4.88 -20.55
C ALA A 269 -2.80 5.29 -20.08
N ARG A 270 -2.68 5.82 -18.83
CA ARG A 270 -1.43 6.41 -18.31
C ARG A 270 -0.67 5.51 -17.35
N SER A 271 -1.30 5.09 -16.25
CA SER A 271 -0.69 4.27 -15.18
C SER A 271 -1.42 2.93 -15.03
N LYS A 272 -0.73 1.90 -14.57
CA LYS A 272 -1.39 0.63 -14.24
C LYS A 272 -2.14 0.73 -12.92
N LEU A 273 -3.28 0.04 -12.87
CA LEU A 273 -4.12 -0.06 -11.69
C LEU A 273 -3.75 -1.30 -10.88
N TRP A 274 -3.23 -1.10 -9.68
CA TRP A 274 -2.98 -2.13 -8.67
C TRP A 274 -3.90 -1.91 -7.45
N ALA A 275 -4.00 -2.90 -6.57
CA ALA A 275 -4.69 -2.77 -5.28
C ALA A 275 -3.68 -2.84 -4.14
N ASP A 276 -3.87 -1.99 -3.14
CA ASP A 276 -3.37 -2.20 -1.79
C ASP A 276 -4.55 -2.67 -0.91
N VAL A 277 -4.48 -3.94 -0.48
CA VAL A 277 -5.53 -4.58 0.32
C VAL A 277 -5.10 -4.58 1.78
N GLU A 278 -5.87 -3.88 2.62
CA GLU A 278 -5.62 -3.84 4.06
C GLU A 278 -6.06 -5.17 4.70
N ILE A 279 -5.10 -6.05 4.98
CA ILE A 279 -5.37 -7.38 5.56
C ILE A 279 -5.41 -7.39 7.09
N PHE A 280 -5.38 -6.20 7.69
CA PHE A 280 -5.39 -5.99 9.13
C PHE A 280 -6.75 -5.48 9.64
N ARG A 281 -6.91 -5.49 10.96
CA ARG A 281 -7.92 -4.73 11.70
C ARG A 281 -7.25 -4.10 12.90
N PHE A 282 -7.91 -3.11 13.50
CA PHE A 282 -7.48 -2.57 14.78
C PHE A 282 -7.87 -3.51 15.93
N GLU A 283 -6.94 -3.72 16.86
CA GLU A 283 -7.18 -4.43 18.13
C GLU A 283 -8.22 -3.71 19.00
N GLY A 284 -8.22 -2.37 18.94
CA GLY A 284 -9.14 -1.50 19.65
C GLY A 284 -9.60 -0.34 18.78
N LYS A 285 -9.46 0.90 19.30
CA LYS A 285 -9.89 2.10 18.58
C LYS A 285 -9.06 2.29 17.30
N VAL A 286 -9.74 2.49 16.17
CA VAL A 286 -9.15 2.81 14.86
C VAL A 286 -8.18 3.99 14.99
N TYR A 287 -7.00 3.85 14.38
CA TYR A 287 -5.85 4.77 14.42
C TYR A 287 -5.17 4.99 15.78
N HIS A 288 -5.62 4.28 16.83
CA HIS A 288 -5.12 4.46 18.20
C HIS A 288 -4.84 3.13 18.92
N SER A 289 -4.69 2.05 18.16
CA SER A 289 -4.41 0.71 18.70
C SER A 289 -3.63 -0.11 17.70
N ALA A 290 -3.13 -1.26 18.15
CA ALA A 290 -2.32 -2.15 17.35
C ALA A 290 -3.07 -2.66 16.12
N LEU A 291 -2.36 -2.82 15.02
CA LEU A 291 -2.88 -3.59 13.90
C LEU A 291 -2.66 -5.06 14.20
N ILE A 292 -3.71 -5.84 13.97
CA ILE A 292 -3.68 -7.30 14.09
C ILE A 292 -4.26 -7.91 12.82
N PRO A 293 -3.93 -9.17 12.50
CA PRO A 293 -4.53 -9.87 11.37
C PRO A 293 -6.06 -9.83 11.42
N ALA A 294 -6.66 -9.56 10.28
CA ALA A 294 -8.09 -9.73 10.12
C ALA A 294 -8.47 -11.19 9.92
N SER A 295 -9.76 -11.49 9.97
CA SER A 295 -10.22 -12.86 9.74
C SER A 295 -9.89 -13.31 8.31
N PRO A 296 -9.43 -14.56 8.12
CA PRO A 296 -9.16 -15.11 6.80
C PRO A 296 -10.35 -14.98 5.84
N GLU A 297 -11.58 -15.18 6.33
CA GLU A 297 -12.80 -15.07 5.52
C GLU A 297 -12.99 -13.66 4.97
N ARG A 298 -12.64 -12.62 5.75
CA ARG A 298 -12.72 -11.23 5.31
C ARG A 298 -11.67 -10.98 4.24
N VAL A 299 -10.42 -11.33 4.51
CA VAL A 299 -9.27 -11.09 3.61
C VAL A 299 -9.48 -11.80 2.27
N ILE A 300 -9.89 -13.08 2.28
CA ILE A 300 -10.16 -13.83 1.03
C ILE A 300 -11.19 -13.11 0.16
N LYS A 301 -12.29 -12.63 0.77
CA LYS A 301 -13.32 -11.88 0.03
C LYS A 301 -12.81 -10.54 -0.49
N GLN A 302 -11.93 -9.85 0.25
CA GLN A 302 -11.27 -8.62 -0.23
C GLN A 302 -10.46 -8.90 -1.50
N LEU A 303 -9.62 -9.93 -1.46
CA LEU A 303 -8.76 -10.34 -2.59
C LEU A 303 -9.59 -10.77 -3.81
N GLU A 304 -10.66 -11.53 -3.58
CA GLU A 304 -11.63 -11.91 -4.62
C GLU A 304 -12.33 -10.68 -5.24
N ALA A 305 -12.72 -9.69 -4.43
CA ALA A 305 -13.43 -8.51 -4.88
C ALA A 305 -12.61 -7.61 -5.81
N VAL A 306 -11.31 -7.46 -5.54
CA VAL A 306 -10.42 -6.59 -6.34
C VAL A 306 -9.82 -7.30 -7.56
N SER A 307 -9.65 -8.63 -7.47
CA SER A 307 -8.97 -9.46 -8.49
C SER A 307 -9.40 -9.19 -9.95
N PRO A 308 -10.69 -9.03 -10.31
CA PRO A 308 -11.11 -8.86 -11.70
C PRO A 308 -10.70 -7.52 -12.34
N TYR A 309 -10.26 -6.55 -11.54
CA TYR A 309 -10.14 -5.15 -11.96
C TYR A 309 -8.71 -4.63 -11.99
N VAL A 310 -7.82 -5.24 -11.22
CA VAL A 310 -6.43 -4.80 -11.03
C VAL A 310 -5.44 -5.71 -11.76
N GLU A 311 -4.26 -5.18 -12.09
CA GLU A 311 -3.17 -5.97 -12.67
C GLU A 311 -2.46 -6.80 -11.59
N LYS A 312 -2.20 -6.19 -10.42
CA LYS A 312 -1.54 -6.81 -9.25
C LYS A 312 -2.28 -6.49 -7.97
N ILE A 313 -2.17 -7.42 -7.02
CA ILE A 313 -2.64 -7.26 -5.64
C ILE A 313 -1.42 -7.20 -4.73
N PHE A 314 -1.28 -6.07 -4.04
CA PHE A 314 -0.39 -5.88 -2.91
C PHE A 314 -1.22 -5.85 -1.63
N ILE A 315 -0.56 -6.02 -0.49
CA ILE A 315 -1.19 -5.98 0.83
C ILE A 315 -0.46 -5.02 1.75
N TYR A 316 -1.21 -4.38 2.64
CA TYR A 316 -0.68 -3.81 3.87
C TYR A 316 -0.99 -4.77 5.02
N GLN A 317 -0.03 -5.54 5.53
CA GLN A 317 1.33 -5.80 5.02
C GLN A 317 1.75 -7.23 5.40
N TYR A 318 2.90 -7.71 4.95
CA TYR A 318 3.42 -9.02 5.33
C TYR A 318 4.03 -8.97 6.73
N THR A 319 5.03 -8.11 6.94
CA THR A 319 5.66 -7.96 8.25
C THR A 319 4.61 -7.54 9.27
N GLY A 320 4.59 -8.14 10.46
CA GLY A 320 3.62 -7.82 11.50
C GLY A 320 2.27 -8.54 11.38
N ILE A 321 1.75 -8.74 10.15
CA ILE A 321 0.40 -9.29 9.92
C ILE A 321 0.41 -10.71 9.36
N LEU A 322 1.50 -11.15 8.73
CA LEU A 322 1.73 -12.51 8.25
C LEU A 322 3.07 -13.03 8.76
N ASN A 323 3.07 -14.27 9.24
CA ASN A 323 4.31 -14.98 9.56
C ASN A 323 4.17 -16.42 9.10
N ARG A 324 5.20 -16.95 8.41
CA ARG A 324 5.25 -18.39 8.12
C ARG A 324 5.26 -19.16 9.46
N PRO A 325 4.44 -20.21 9.62
CA PRO A 325 4.48 -21.05 10.82
C PRO A 325 5.90 -21.53 11.14
N SER A 326 6.25 -21.52 12.42
CA SER A 326 7.57 -21.95 12.93
C SER A 326 8.78 -21.19 12.38
N THR A 327 8.58 -19.98 11.84
CA THR A 327 9.70 -19.14 11.39
C THR A 327 10.65 -18.75 12.55
N GLY A 328 11.95 -18.73 12.27
CA GLY A 328 12.98 -18.22 13.19
C GLY A 328 13.05 -16.69 13.23
N VAL A 329 12.30 -16.00 12.37
CA VAL A 329 12.28 -14.53 12.25
C VAL A 329 10.86 -13.99 12.43
N PHE A 330 10.18 -14.49 13.46
CA PHE A 330 8.81 -14.06 13.77
C PHE A 330 8.76 -12.59 14.18
N ALA A 331 7.86 -11.81 13.59
CA ALA A 331 7.58 -10.43 14.00
C ALA A 331 6.09 -10.12 13.74
N GLY A 332 5.34 -9.77 14.79
CA GLY A 332 3.91 -9.48 14.68
C GLY A 332 3.03 -10.16 15.72
N HIS A 333 1.71 -10.08 15.51
CA HIS A 333 0.73 -10.71 16.38
C HIS A 333 0.72 -12.25 16.20
N PRO A 334 0.53 -13.09 17.24
CA PRO A 334 0.51 -14.56 17.12
C PRO A 334 -0.45 -15.11 16.05
N ASP A 335 -1.62 -14.49 15.89
CA ASP A 335 -2.64 -14.88 14.89
C ASP A 335 -2.17 -14.75 13.44
N SER A 336 -1.04 -14.08 13.18
CA SER A 336 -0.49 -13.87 11.83
C SER A 336 -0.15 -15.17 11.12
N THR A 337 0.20 -16.22 11.88
CA THR A 337 0.45 -17.57 11.36
C THR A 337 -0.83 -18.21 10.83
N GLY A 338 -1.95 -18.06 11.55
CA GLY A 338 -3.25 -18.58 11.12
C GLY A 338 -3.74 -17.92 9.83
N LEU A 339 -3.56 -16.60 9.69
CA LEU A 339 -3.89 -15.92 8.43
C LEU A 339 -2.99 -16.38 7.28
N TYR A 340 -1.67 -16.50 7.51
CA TYR A 340 -0.72 -17.02 6.51
C TYR A 340 -1.16 -18.40 5.99
N GLU A 341 -1.45 -19.34 6.90
CA GLU A 341 -1.84 -20.71 6.53
C GLU A 341 -3.10 -20.75 5.68
N GLN A 342 -4.12 -19.95 6.02
CA GLN A 342 -5.35 -19.90 5.23
C GLN A 342 -5.12 -19.31 3.85
N LEU A 343 -4.30 -18.26 3.73
CA LEU A 343 -3.97 -17.65 2.43
C LEU A 343 -3.14 -18.60 1.56
N ALA A 344 -2.17 -19.31 2.14
CA ALA A 344 -1.39 -20.34 1.44
C ALA A 344 -2.28 -21.51 0.97
N LYS A 345 -3.16 -22.01 1.85
CA LYS A 345 -4.12 -23.08 1.52
C LYS A 345 -5.07 -22.70 0.38
N LYS A 346 -5.39 -21.41 0.26
CA LYS A 346 -6.25 -20.87 -0.80
C LYS A 346 -5.48 -20.46 -2.07
N GLY A 347 -4.15 -20.60 -2.07
CA GLY A 347 -3.30 -20.29 -3.23
C GLY A 347 -3.02 -18.79 -3.43
N PHE A 348 -3.32 -17.95 -2.45
CA PHE A 348 -2.92 -16.53 -2.48
C PHE A 348 -1.44 -16.33 -2.17
N LEU A 349 -0.87 -17.23 -1.37
CA LEU A 349 0.55 -17.36 -1.08
C LEU A 349 1.02 -18.76 -1.52
N LYS A 350 2.33 -18.90 -1.72
CA LYS A 350 2.95 -20.22 -1.87
C LYS A 350 3.09 -20.89 -0.49
N ALA A 351 2.76 -22.18 -0.43
CA ALA A 351 2.91 -22.99 0.78
C ALA A 351 4.38 -23.22 1.13
#